data_AF-A0AAD9JRB6-F1
#
_entry.id   AF-A0AAD9JRB6-F1
#
_cell.length_a   1.000
_cell.length_b   1.000
_cell.length_c   1.000
_cell.angle_alpha   90.00
_cell.angle_beta   90.00
_cell.angle_gamma   90.00
#
_symmetry.space_group_name_H-M   'P 1'
#
loop_
_entity.id
_entity.type
_entity.pdbx_description
1 polymer ?
#
loop_
_entity_poly.entity_id
_entity_poly.type
_entity_poly.pdbx_seq_one_letter_code
_entity_poly.pdbx_strand_id
1 'polypeptide(L)'
;MTLKSSNSYSTLLISLRKYPQLTDEERVYLNAAALGDGPIIRQSLEDCESRFNVNCVDYMGRNALHLAVDSENMECVELLLDKVNFECAEEALLHAITKGSTKLVKVIIEHPNYIAGEDRIRRSGLNRDPFFRTDEKSQFSPDITPLILAAHYNSHEIIQMFLARNHTIARPHPISCQCSDCVTKQNYDSLKRSRSRFNAYRAMASPAYMALCSPDPIMTTFQLRQEMKKLAQVEKEFKVMDGGKCEPFIAVRRICHQLIDSPLSAKDETTFRYAHAGIRTRVVVICGPARYR
;
A
#
# COMPACT_ATOMS: atom_id res chain seq x y z
N MET A 1 -16.74 -46.77 38.16
CA MET A 1 -15.85 -46.60 37.00
C MET A 1 -16.65 -46.91 35.75
N THR A 2 -17.10 -45.89 35.00
CA THR A 2 -17.56 -46.01 33.61
C THR A 2 -17.66 -44.61 32.99
N LEU A 3 -16.61 -44.26 32.24
CA LEU A 3 -16.55 -43.45 31.02
C LEU A 3 -17.51 -42.24 30.88
N LYS A 4 -17.02 -41.03 31.23
CA LYS A 4 -17.46 -39.77 30.60
C LYS A 4 -16.50 -39.44 29.46
N SER A 5 -16.78 -39.98 28.28
CA SER A 5 -16.06 -39.70 27.02
C SER A 5 -17.05 -39.11 26.03
N SER A 6 -17.32 -37.80 26.15
CA SER A 6 -18.05 -37.06 25.12
C SER A 6 -18.04 -35.56 25.46
N ASN A 7 -16.89 -34.90 25.33
CA ASN A 7 -16.83 -33.43 25.29
C ASN A 7 -15.64 -32.85 24.50
N SER A 8 -14.97 -33.65 23.67
CA SER A 8 -13.92 -33.15 22.77
C SER A 8 -14.49 -32.58 21.46
N TYR A 9 -15.64 -33.08 20.98
CA TYR A 9 -16.26 -32.62 19.73
C TYR A 9 -17.07 -31.33 19.86
N SER A 10 -17.64 -31.05 21.03
CA SER A 10 -18.38 -29.80 21.31
C SER A 10 -17.45 -28.59 21.32
N THR A 11 -16.23 -28.75 21.86
CA THR A 11 -15.21 -27.70 21.90
C THR A 11 -14.61 -27.41 20.51
N LEU A 12 -14.49 -28.43 19.64
CA LEU A 12 -14.06 -28.25 18.24
C LEU A 12 -15.10 -27.50 17.39
N LEU A 13 -16.40 -27.72 17.65
CA LEU A 13 -17.48 -27.00 16.96
C LEU A 13 -17.61 -25.52 17.39
N ILE A 14 -17.14 -25.17 18.59
CA ILE A 14 -17.15 -23.77 19.06
C ILE A 14 -16.04 -22.96 18.36
N SER A 15 -14.90 -23.57 18.03
CA SER A 15 -13.81 -22.92 17.30
C SER A 15 -14.08 -22.72 15.80
N LEU A 16 -15.05 -23.41 15.21
CA LEU A 16 -15.47 -23.23 13.81
C LEU A 16 -16.51 -22.12 13.61
N ARG A 17 -17.06 -21.54 14.70
CA ARG A 17 -18.05 -20.45 14.65
C ARG A 17 -17.45 -19.04 14.54
N LYS A 18 -16.17 -18.90 14.22
CA LYS A 18 -15.51 -17.58 14.13
C LYS A 18 -15.61 -16.92 12.75
N TYR A 19 -16.22 -17.59 11.76
CA TYR A 19 -16.45 -17.04 10.43
C TYR A 19 -17.91 -16.56 10.31
N PRO A 20 -18.16 -15.36 9.75
CA PRO A 20 -19.52 -14.94 9.43
C PRO A 20 -20.11 -15.99 8.50
N GLN A 21 -21.22 -16.60 8.94
CA GLN A 21 -21.94 -17.55 8.11
C GLN A 21 -22.60 -16.76 7.00
N LEU A 22 -21.97 -16.75 5.82
CA LEU A 22 -22.54 -16.15 4.62
C LEU A 22 -23.91 -16.75 4.36
N THR A 23 -24.85 -15.91 3.97
CA THR A 23 -26.14 -16.36 3.42
C THR A 23 -25.91 -16.98 2.04
N ASP A 24 -26.87 -17.77 1.55
CA ASP A 24 -26.76 -18.36 0.21
C ASP A 24 -26.73 -17.28 -0.88
N GLU A 25 -27.46 -16.18 -0.69
CA GLU A 25 -27.41 -14.99 -1.55
C GLU A 25 -26.01 -14.36 -1.58
N GLU A 26 -25.37 -14.15 -0.42
CA GLU A 26 -24.01 -13.61 -0.35
C GLU A 26 -22.99 -14.55 -1.01
N ARG A 27 -23.17 -15.86 -0.89
CA ARG A 27 -22.31 -16.85 -1.58
C ARG A 27 -22.45 -16.75 -3.09
N VAL A 28 -23.68 -16.68 -3.60
CA VAL A 28 -23.94 -16.54 -5.04
C VAL A 28 -23.34 -15.23 -5.55
N TYR A 29 -23.55 -14.12 -4.84
CA TYR A 29 -22.98 -12.82 -5.17
C TYR A 29 -21.43 -12.82 -5.20
N LEU A 30 -20.78 -13.35 -4.17
CA LEU A 30 -19.31 -13.43 -4.12
C LEU A 30 -18.75 -14.37 -5.21
N ASN A 31 -19.41 -15.49 -5.47
CA ASN A 31 -19.01 -16.41 -6.53
C ASN A 31 -19.17 -15.78 -7.93
N ALA A 32 -20.25 -15.03 -8.16
CA ALA A 32 -20.45 -14.29 -9.40
C ALA A 32 -19.34 -13.25 -9.61
N ALA A 33 -18.95 -12.52 -8.56
CA ALA A 33 -17.82 -11.59 -8.61
C ALA A 33 -16.48 -12.29 -8.93
N ALA A 34 -16.23 -13.46 -8.34
CA ALA A 34 -15.03 -14.25 -8.62
C ALA A 34 -14.98 -14.78 -10.06
N LEU A 35 -16.13 -15.17 -10.62
CA LEU A 35 -16.24 -15.65 -12.01
C LEU A 35 -16.31 -14.52 -13.04
N GLY A 36 -16.57 -13.28 -12.60
CA GLY A 36 -16.76 -12.14 -13.49
C GLY A 36 -18.14 -12.13 -14.17
N ASP A 37 -19.16 -12.69 -13.54
CA ASP A 37 -20.53 -12.72 -14.06
C ASP A 37 -21.26 -11.41 -13.73
N GLY A 38 -21.01 -10.39 -14.55
CA GLY A 38 -21.63 -9.07 -14.45
C GLY A 38 -23.18 -9.09 -14.40
N PRO A 39 -23.86 -9.88 -15.25
CA PRO A 39 -25.32 -10.03 -15.21
C PRO A 39 -25.85 -10.50 -13.85
N ILE A 40 -25.26 -11.53 -13.25
CA ILE A 40 -25.69 -12.03 -11.94
C ILE A 40 -25.41 -10.99 -10.86
N ILE A 41 -24.24 -10.35 -10.87
CA ILE A 41 -23.90 -9.28 -9.92
C ILE A 41 -24.93 -8.15 -10.01
N ARG A 42 -25.25 -7.69 -11.23
CA ARG A 42 -26.26 -6.65 -11.45
C ARG A 42 -27.62 -7.07 -10.93
N GLN A 43 -28.06 -8.28 -11.26
CA GLN A 43 -29.33 -8.82 -10.79
C GLN A 43 -29.38 -8.86 -9.27
N SER A 44 -28.34 -9.37 -8.60
CA SER A 44 -28.26 -9.39 -7.14
C SER A 44 -28.29 -7.98 -6.53
N LEU A 45 -27.67 -6.99 -7.18
CA LEU A 45 -27.64 -5.60 -6.67
C LEU A 45 -28.93 -4.81 -6.92
N GLU A 46 -29.71 -5.18 -7.94
CA GLU A 46 -30.98 -4.54 -8.32
C GLU A 46 -32.19 -5.20 -7.64
N ASP A 47 -32.06 -6.46 -7.22
CA ASP A 47 -33.11 -7.19 -6.53
C ASP A 47 -33.43 -6.56 -5.17
N CYS A 48 -34.58 -5.87 -5.11
CA CYS A 48 -35.04 -5.17 -3.92
C CYS A 48 -35.45 -6.12 -2.77
N GLU A 49 -35.66 -7.41 -3.06
CA GLU A 49 -36.00 -8.41 -2.04
C GLU A 49 -34.75 -8.95 -1.32
N SER A 50 -33.59 -8.89 -1.99
CA SER A 50 -32.32 -9.41 -1.50
C SER A 50 -31.72 -8.47 -0.45
N ARG A 51 -32.02 -8.75 0.83
CA ARG A 51 -31.48 -8.01 1.99
C ARG A 51 -30.14 -8.58 2.45
N PHE A 52 -29.18 -8.67 1.53
CA PHE A 52 -27.83 -9.11 1.86
C PHE A 52 -26.83 -7.96 2.02
N ASN A 53 -25.72 -8.23 2.68
CA ASN A 53 -24.66 -7.23 2.83
C ASN A 53 -23.79 -7.22 1.56
N VAL A 54 -23.87 -6.14 0.77
CA VAL A 54 -23.02 -5.91 -0.42
C VAL A 54 -21.52 -5.91 -0.09
N ASN A 55 -21.16 -5.53 1.14
CA ASN A 55 -19.79 -5.52 1.65
C ASN A 55 -19.45 -6.82 2.42
N CYS A 56 -20.14 -7.93 2.11
CA CYS A 56 -19.81 -9.22 2.66
C CYS A 56 -18.39 -9.63 2.25
N VAL A 57 -17.78 -10.46 3.08
CA VAL A 57 -16.43 -10.99 2.87
C VAL A 57 -16.44 -12.50 2.97
N ASP A 58 -15.59 -13.13 2.17
CA ASP A 58 -15.37 -14.57 2.25
C ASP A 58 -14.58 -14.96 3.51
N TYR A 59 -14.29 -16.26 3.66
CA TYR A 59 -13.51 -16.78 4.78
C TYR A 59 -12.05 -16.28 4.81
N MET A 60 -11.55 -15.71 3.71
CA MET A 60 -10.23 -15.07 3.60
C MET A 60 -10.29 -13.55 3.82
N GLY A 61 -11.46 -12.98 4.12
CA GLY A 61 -11.65 -11.54 4.29
C GLY A 61 -11.80 -10.76 2.97
N ARG A 62 -11.97 -11.44 1.83
CA ARG A 62 -12.07 -10.82 0.51
C ARG A 62 -13.52 -10.44 0.20
N ASN A 63 -13.73 -9.18 -0.20
CA ASN A 63 -15.02 -8.69 -0.66
C ASN A 63 -15.22 -8.94 -2.17
N ALA A 64 -16.44 -8.70 -2.67
CA ALA A 64 -16.76 -8.88 -4.10
C ALA A 64 -15.85 -8.08 -5.04
N LEU A 65 -15.54 -6.82 -4.69
CA LEU A 65 -14.68 -5.97 -5.51
C LEU A 65 -13.24 -6.51 -5.56
N HIS A 66 -12.71 -7.04 -4.46
CA HIS A 66 -11.42 -7.70 -4.42
C HIS A 66 -11.39 -8.92 -5.35
N LEU A 67 -12.45 -9.74 -5.35
CA LEU A 67 -12.56 -10.89 -6.25
C LEU A 67 -12.66 -10.49 -7.72
N ALA A 68 -13.37 -9.40 -8.03
CA ALA A 68 -13.44 -8.85 -9.39
C ALA A 68 -12.09 -8.27 -9.87
N VAL A 69 -11.33 -7.63 -8.97
CA VAL A 69 -9.95 -7.20 -9.25
C VAL A 69 -9.04 -8.41 -9.47
N ASP A 70 -9.22 -9.48 -8.70
CA ASP A 70 -8.43 -10.70 -8.87
C ASP A 70 -8.73 -11.42 -10.20
N SER A 71 -9.97 -11.40 -10.67
CA SER A 71 -10.32 -11.92 -12.00
C SER A 71 -10.00 -10.96 -13.16
N GLU A 72 -9.50 -9.75 -12.86
CA GLU A 72 -9.22 -8.67 -13.83
C GLU A 72 -10.43 -8.28 -14.70
N ASN A 73 -11.65 -8.46 -14.18
CA ASN A 73 -12.87 -8.12 -14.90
C ASN A 73 -13.25 -6.64 -14.67
N MET A 74 -12.89 -5.80 -15.64
CA MET A 74 -13.13 -4.35 -15.58
C MET A 74 -14.62 -3.99 -15.45
N GLU A 75 -15.50 -4.71 -16.14
CA GLU A 75 -16.94 -4.43 -16.11
C GLU A 75 -17.49 -4.66 -14.70
N CYS A 76 -17.14 -5.79 -14.08
CA CYS A 76 -17.53 -6.08 -12.70
C CYS A 76 -16.94 -5.06 -11.71
N VAL A 77 -15.69 -4.64 -11.91
CA VAL A 77 -15.03 -3.63 -11.06
C VAL A 77 -15.79 -2.30 -11.10
N GLU A 78 -16.13 -1.81 -12.29
CA GLU A 78 -16.91 -0.57 -12.44
C GLU A 78 -18.30 -0.69 -11.80
N LEU A 79 -19.01 -1.79 -12.02
CA LEU A 79 -20.33 -2.01 -11.43
C LEU A 79 -20.30 -2.07 -9.89
N LEU A 80 -19.27 -2.69 -9.31
CA LEU A 80 -19.15 -2.86 -7.87
C LEU A 80 -18.71 -1.57 -7.16
N LEU A 81 -17.86 -0.74 -7.79
CA LEU A 81 -17.39 0.53 -7.24
C LEU A 81 -18.53 1.51 -6.91
N ASP A 82 -19.67 1.38 -7.59
CA ASP A 82 -20.88 2.16 -7.31
C ASP A 82 -21.58 1.80 -5.99
N LYS A 83 -21.37 0.58 -5.50
CA LYS A 83 -22.16 0.01 -4.39
C LYS A 83 -21.36 -0.30 -3.13
N VAL A 84 -20.05 -0.53 -3.26
CA VAL A 84 -19.19 -0.87 -2.12
C VAL A 84 -18.80 0.38 -1.30
N ASN A 85 -18.47 0.15 -0.02
CA ASN A 85 -17.95 1.20 0.83
C ASN A 85 -16.46 1.51 0.52
N PHE A 86 -15.98 2.64 1.06
CA PHE A 86 -14.61 3.09 0.85
C PHE A 86 -13.56 2.09 1.36
N GLU A 87 -13.80 1.39 2.48
CA GLU A 87 -12.85 0.44 3.06
C GLU A 87 -12.64 -0.79 2.16
N CYS A 88 -13.72 -1.29 1.55
CA CYS A 88 -13.66 -2.38 0.60
C CYS A 88 -12.94 -1.96 -0.69
N ALA A 89 -13.19 -0.73 -1.16
CA ALA A 89 -12.51 -0.16 -2.32
C ALA A 89 -11.01 0.09 -2.05
N GLU A 90 -10.64 0.54 -0.85
CA GLU A 90 -9.25 0.71 -0.42
C GLU A 90 -8.50 -0.63 -0.39
N GLU A 91 -9.10 -1.69 0.18
CA GLU A 91 -8.51 -3.04 0.20
C GLU A 91 -8.32 -3.60 -1.22
N ALA A 92 -9.33 -3.43 -2.09
CA ALA A 92 -9.26 -3.86 -3.48
C ALA A 92 -8.20 -3.07 -4.28
N LEU A 93 -8.03 -1.78 -3.99
CA LEU A 93 -6.98 -0.94 -4.58
C LEU A 93 -5.58 -1.43 -4.18
N LEU A 94 -5.37 -1.73 -2.89
CA LEU A 94 -4.08 -2.28 -2.43
C LEU A 94 -3.77 -3.59 -3.16
N HIS A 95 -4.77 -4.46 -3.35
CA HIS A 95 -4.61 -5.68 -4.12
C HIS A 95 -4.29 -5.42 -5.60
N ALA A 96 -4.98 -4.49 -6.27
CA ALA A 96 -4.68 -4.11 -7.66
C ALA A 96 -3.23 -3.62 -7.84
N ILE A 97 -2.70 -2.89 -6.84
CA ILE A 97 -1.28 -2.46 -6.82
C ILE A 97 -0.35 -3.66 -6.67
N THR A 98 -0.66 -4.63 -5.82
CA THR A 98 0.17 -5.85 -5.70
C THR A 98 0.24 -6.66 -7.00
N LYS A 99 -0.84 -6.65 -7.81
CA LYS A 99 -0.86 -7.26 -9.14
C LYS A 99 -0.12 -6.43 -10.19
N GLY A 100 0.12 -5.14 -9.91
CA GLY A 100 0.77 -4.22 -10.85
C GLY A 100 -0.13 -3.77 -12.00
N SER A 101 -1.45 -3.94 -11.89
CA SER A 101 -2.40 -3.58 -12.95
C SER A 101 -2.71 -2.08 -12.91
N THR A 102 -2.03 -1.30 -13.75
CA THR A 102 -2.18 0.16 -13.80
C THR A 102 -3.58 0.59 -14.25
N LYS A 103 -4.21 -0.18 -15.13
CA LYS A 103 -5.58 0.05 -15.60
C LYS A 103 -6.60 -0.06 -14.46
N LEU A 104 -6.54 -1.12 -13.66
CA LEU A 104 -7.44 -1.32 -12.52
C LEU A 104 -7.25 -0.23 -11.47
N VAL A 105 -5.99 0.06 -11.12
CA VAL A 105 -5.66 1.15 -10.21
C VAL A 105 -6.24 2.47 -10.72
N LYS A 106 -6.12 2.75 -12.01
CA LYS A 106 -6.65 3.97 -12.62
C LYS A 106 -8.16 4.08 -12.47
N VAL A 107 -8.89 3.03 -12.83
CA VAL A 107 -10.36 3.01 -12.72
C VAL A 107 -10.80 3.21 -11.29
N ILE A 108 -10.16 2.53 -10.32
CA ILE A 108 -10.53 2.66 -8.91
C ILE A 108 -10.28 4.09 -8.39
N ILE A 109 -9.09 4.67 -8.62
CA ILE A 109 -8.76 6.01 -8.08
C ILE A 109 -9.46 7.17 -8.81
N GLU A 110 -9.96 6.93 -10.02
CA GLU A 110 -10.74 7.91 -10.80
C GLU A 110 -12.24 7.81 -10.53
N HIS A 111 -12.68 6.75 -9.83
CA HIS A 111 -14.09 6.53 -9.56
C HIS A 111 -14.66 7.59 -8.59
N PRO A 112 -15.82 8.21 -8.89
CA PRO A 112 -16.41 9.26 -8.05
C PRO A 112 -16.62 8.84 -6.58
N ASN A 113 -17.06 7.59 -6.35
CA ASN A 113 -17.24 7.08 -4.98
C ASN A 113 -15.93 6.95 -4.20
N TYR A 114 -14.85 6.56 -4.88
CA TYR A 114 -13.54 6.47 -4.24
C TYR A 114 -13.02 7.85 -3.86
N ILE A 115 -13.10 8.81 -4.78
CA ILE A 115 -12.70 10.21 -4.56
C ILE A 115 -13.52 10.82 -3.43
N ALA A 116 -14.85 10.65 -3.44
CA ALA A 116 -15.72 11.17 -2.38
C ALA A 116 -15.43 10.54 -1.01
N GLY A 117 -15.13 9.24 -0.98
CA GLY A 117 -14.72 8.52 0.22
C GLY A 117 -13.38 9.04 0.77
N GLU A 118 -12.39 9.20 -0.10
CA GLU A 118 -11.10 9.76 0.26
C GLU A 118 -11.22 11.18 0.82
N ASP A 119 -11.96 12.06 0.15
CA ASP A 119 -12.18 13.43 0.58
C ASP A 119 -12.90 13.50 1.93
N ARG A 120 -13.80 12.55 2.21
CA ARG A 120 -14.47 12.43 3.50
C ARG A 120 -13.48 12.07 4.61
N ILE A 121 -12.54 11.16 4.35
CA ILE A 121 -11.48 10.78 5.30
C ILE A 121 -10.51 11.95 5.53
N ARG A 122 -10.14 12.68 4.47
CA ARG A 122 -9.25 13.86 4.58
C ARG A 122 -9.90 14.99 5.39
N ARG A 123 -11.19 15.26 5.15
CA ARG A 123 -11.94 16.35 5.83
C ARG A 123 -12.37 16.02 7.24
N SER A 124 -12.60 14.75 7.55
CA SER A 124 -13.19 14.40 8.85
C SER A 124 -12.31 14.83 10.01
N GLY A 125 -10.98 14.94 9.85
CA GLY A 125 -10.02 15.42 10.88
C GLY A 125 -10.05 14.64 12.20
N LEU A 126 -10.97 13.68 12.30
CA LEU A 126 -11.37 12.92 13.46
C LEU A 126 -10.92 11.50 13.19
N ASN A 127 -9.75 11.19 13.73
CA ASN A 127 -9.52 9.92 14.42
C ASN A 127 -9.83 8.64 13.63
N ARG A 128 -9.38 8.59 12.37
CA ARG A 128 -8.99 7.32 11.75
C ARG A 128 -7.59 7.44 11.19
N ASP A 129 -6.64 7.88 12.03
CA ASP A 129 -5.25 7.57 11.75
C ASP A 129 -5.19 6.06 11.53
N PRO A 130 -4.78 5.57 10.35
CA PRO A 130 -4.73 4.15 10.05
C PRO A 130 -3.96 3.39 11.13
N PHE A 131 -3.02 4.06 11.81
CA PHE A 131 -2.31 3.54 12.97
C PHE A 131 -3.21 2.98 14.08
N PHE A 132 -4.39 3.54 14.34
CA PHE A 132 -5.30 3.04 15.39
C PHE A 132 -6.34 2.04 14.88
N ARG A 133 -6.34 1.69 13.59
CA ARG A 133 -7.18 0.60 13.08
C ARG A 133 -6.74 -0.72 13.72
N THR A 134 -7.65 -1.37 14.41
CA THR A 134 -7.47 -2.70 15.03
C THR A 134 -7.96 -3.83 14.12
N ASP A 135 -8.27 -3.54 12.86
CA ASP A 135 -9.04 -4.47 12.04
C ASP A 135 -8.21 -5.71 11.69
N GLU A 136 -8.55 -6.85 12.33
CA GLU A 136 -7.98 -8.17 12.06
C GLU A 136 -8.39 -8.73 10.69
N LYS A 137 -9.22 -8.00 9.93
CA LYS A 137 -9.81 -8.47 8.66
C LYS A 137 -9.06 -8.05 7.40
N SER A 138 -8.20 -7.02 7.46
CA SER A 138 -7.41 -6.59 6.29
C SER A 138 -6.19 -7.50 6.12
N GLN A 139 -5.86 -7.83 4.87
CA GLN A 139 -4.64 -8.57 4.54
C GLN A 139 -3.40 -7.67 4.63
N PHE A 140 -3.60 -6.35 4.59
CA PHE A 140 -2.54 -5.37 4.66
C PHE A 140 -2.39 -4.82 6.07
N SER A 141 -1.13 -4.56 6.44
CA SER A 141 -0.87 -3.84 7.69
C SER A 141 -1.44 -2.43 7.56
N PRO A 142 -2.13 -1.90 8.58
CA PRO A 142 -2.89 -0.66 8.44
C PRO A 142 -2.00 0.58 8.23
N ASP A 143 -0.69 0.48 8.44
CA ASP A 143 0.29 1.52 8.11
C ASP A 143 0.71 1.56 6.63
N ILE A 144 0.29 0.57 5.83
CA ILE A 144 0.53 0.52 4.39
C ILE A 144 -0.55 1.34 3.66
N THR A 145 -0.17 2.52 3.18
CA THR A 145 -1.01 3.29 2.27
C THR A 145 -0.81 2.83 0.82
N PRO A 146 -1.76 3.11 -0.10
CA PRO A 146 -1.60 2.77 -1.52
C PRO A 146 -0.31 3.31 -2.14
N LEU A 147 0.10 4.54 -1.82
CA LEU A 147 1.36 5.12 -2.28
C LEU A 147 2.60 4.43 -1.68
N ILE A 148 2.57 4.07 -0.39
CA ILE A 148 3.65 3.30 0.25
C ILE A 148 3.79 1.93 -0.44
N LEU A 149 2.68 1.26 -0.72
CA LEU A 149 2.68 -0.04 -1.38
C LEU A 149 3.22 0.06 -2.81
N ALA A 150 2.75 1.04 -3.59
CA ALA A 150 3.24 1.28 -4.95
C ALA A 150 4.75 1.55 -4.98
N ALA A 151 5.27 2.28 -4.00
CA ALA A 151 6.70 2.51 -3.82
C ALA A 151 7.46 1.23 -3.45
N HIS A 152 6.90 0.35 -2.60
CA HIS A 152 7.52 -0.94 -2.28
C HIS A 152 7.65 -1.85 -3.51
N TYR A 153 6.67 -1.81 -4.41
CA TYR A 153 6.73 -2.51 -5.70
C TYR A 153 7.50 -1.76 -6.79
N ASN A 154 8.04 -0.57 -6.49
CA ASN A 154 8.81 0.27 -7.40
C ASN A 154 8.07 0.56 -8.74
N SER A 155 6.74 0.67 -8.69
CA SER A 155 5.91 0.89 -9.89
C SER A 155 5.81 2.38 -10.23
N HIS A 156 6.62 2.83 -11.20
CA HIS A 156 6.72 4.23 -11.57
C HIS A 156 5.38 4.85 -12.02
N GLU A 157 4.62 4.13 -12.84
CA GLU A 157 3.33 4.61 -13.37
C GLU A 157 2.30 4.80 -12.25
N ILE A 158 2.16 3.81 -11.37
CA ILE A 158 1.22 3.90 -10.23
C ILE A 158 1.64 5.03 -9.29
N ILE A 159 2.93 5.18 -8.99
CA ILE A 159 3.43 6.27 -8.15
C ILE A 159 3.09 7.62 -8.78
N GLN A 160 3.34 7.81 -10.09
CA GLN A 160 2.97 9.04 -10.79
C GLN A 160 1.48 9.36 -10.67
N MET A 161 0.60 8.36 -10.79
CA MET A 161 -0.85 8.54 -10.67
C MET A 161 -1.27 9.08 -9.30
N PHE A 162 -0.61 8.63 -8.23
CA PHE A 162 -0.84 9.15 -6.87
C PHE A 162 -0.21 10.53 -6.65
N LEU A 163 1.01 10.76 -7.16
CA LEU A 163 1.67 12.07 -7.04
C LEU A 163 0.90 13.17 -7.79
N ALA A 164 0.34 12.86 -8.96
CA ALA A 164 -0.52 13.77 -9.72
C ALA A 164 -1.78 14.22 -8.95
N ARG A 165 -2.18 13.46 -7.93
CA ARG A 165 -3.31 13.73 -7.03
C ARG A 165 -2.87 14.31 -5.67
N ASN A 166 -1.63 14.82 -5.59
CA ASN A 166 -1.03 15.40 -4.39
C ASN A 166 -0.88 14.44 -3.20
N HIS A 167 -0.82 13.13 -3.45
CA HIS A 167 -0.44 12.19 -2.38
C HIS A 167 1.06 12.29 -2.15
N THR A 168 1.49 12.30 -0.89
CA THR A 168 2.91 12.33 -0.52
C THR A 168 3.16 11.42 0.66
N ILE A 169 4.35 10.82 0.71
CA ILE A 169 4.79 10.08 1.90
C ILE A 169 5.40 11.09 2.88
N ALA A 170 4.76 11.25 4.03
CA ALA A 170 5.27 12.10 5.09
C ALA A 170 6.55 11.51 5.70
N ARG A 171 7.56 12.36 5.91
CA ARG A 171 8.81 11.95 6.53
C ARG A 171 8.57 11.60 8.01
N PRO A 172 8.90 10.38 8.49
CA PRO A 172 8.72 10.01 9.88
C PRO A 172 9.55 10.89 10.82
N HIS A 173 9.00 11.19 11.99
CA HIS A 173 9.73 11.91 13.02
C HIS A 173 10.96 11.11 13.52
N PRO A 174 12.01 11.80 14.01
CA PRO A 174 13.12 11.16 14.69
C PRO A 174 12.65 10.28 15.86
N ILE A 175 13.43 9.23 16.17
CA ILE A 175 13.09 8.31 17.25
C ILE A 175 12.99 9.00 18.63
N SER A 176 13.77 10.06 18.83
CA SER A 176 13.79 10.88 20.05
C SER A 176 12.66 11.92 20.12
N CYS A 177 11.76 11.98 19.14
CA CYS A 177 10.67 12.96 19.12
C CYS A 177 9.67 12.72 20.25
N GLN A 178 9.34 13.79 21.00
CA GLN A 178 8.43 13.78 22.15
C GLN A 178 7.12 14.55 21.88
N CYS A 179 6.74 14.76 20.61
CA CYS A 179 5.44 15.38 20.32
C CYS A 179 4.27 14.48 20.78
N SER A 180 3.10 15.08 21.01
CA SER A 180 1.89 14.38 21.46
C SER A 180 1.56 13.14 20.63
N ASP A 181 1.69 13.24 19.30
CA ASP A 181 1.34 12.15 18.38
C ASP A 181 2.34 11.00 18.49
N CYS A 182 3.63 11.32 18.59
CA CYS A 182 4.70 10.32 18.74
C CYS A 182 4.58 9.57 20.07
N VAL A 183 4.30 10.29 21.16
CA VAL A 183 4.12 9.72 22.49
C VAL A 183 2.85 8.86 22.53
N THR A 184 1.74 9.37 21.99
CA THR A 184 0.48 8.61 21.90
C THR A 184 0.66 7.30 21.13
N LYS A 185 1.28 7.35 19.94
CA LYS A 185 1.55 6.14 19.14
C LYS A 185 2.50 5.17 19.84
N GLN A 186 3.50 5.67 20.56
CA GLN A 186 4.45 4.85 21.31
C GLN A 186 3.79 4.12 22.47
N ASN A 187 2.92 4.80 23.21
CA ASN A 187 2.20 4.23 24.34
C ASN A 187 1.10 3.26 23.89
N TYR A 188 0.54 3.48 22.70
CA TYR A 188 -0.45 2.58 22.11
C TYR A 188 0.18 1.27 21.64
N ASP A 189 1.16 1.34 20.72
CA ASP A 189 1.87 0.16 20.23
C ASP A 189 3.25 0.55 19.65
N SER A 190 4.29 0.24 20.41
CA SER A 190 5.68 0.55 20.04
C SER A 190 6.14 -0.24 18.80
N LEU A 191 5.68 -1.48 18.62
CA LEU A 191 6.04 -2.33 17.49
C LEU A 191 5.35 -1.84 16.20
N LYS A 192 4.06 -1.52 16.28
CA LYS A 192 3.32 -0.91 15.17
C LYS A 192 3.94 0.42 14.75
N ARG A 193 4.42 1.22 15.72
CA ARG A 193 5.14 2.48 15.44
C ARG A 193 6.47 2.24 14.72
N SER A 194 7.26 1.27 15.18
CA SER A 194 8.52 0.88 14.52
C SER A 194 8.28 0.37 13.10
N ARG A 195 7.28 -0.50 12.90
CA ARG A 195 6.89 -1.05 11.60
C ARG A 195 6.40 0.03 10.63
N SER A 196 5.54 0.93 11.09
CA SER A 196 5.05 2.07 10.28
C SER A 196 6.20 2.98 9.83
N ARG A 197 7.13 3.29 10.74
CA ARG A 197 8.34 4.04 10.40
C ARG A 197 9.19 3.32 9.35
N PHE A 198 9.41 2.01 9.54
CA PHE A 198 10.15 1.18 8.59
C PHE A 198 9.53 1.20 7.20
N ASN A 199 8.22 1.01 7.10
CA ASN A 199 7.51 0.97 5.81
C ASN A 199 7.56 2.32 5.08
N ALA A 200 7.47 3.44 5.81
CA ALA A 200 7.65 4.77 5.23
C ALA A 200 9.08 4.99 4.71
N TYR A 201 10.12 4.61 5.48
CA TYR A 201 11.51 4.70 5.02
C TYR A 201 11.80 3.79 3.82
N ARG A 202 11.28 2.56 3.82
CA ARG A 202 11.39 1.66 2.68
C ARG A 202 10.76 2.24 1.42
N ALA A 203 9.60 2.87 1.54
CA ALA A 203 8.92 3.51 0.41
C ALA A 203 9.69 4.75 -0.09
N MET A 204 10.19 5.60 0.80
CA MET A 204 11.04 6.75 0.41
C MET A 204 12.36 6.32 -0.21
N ALA A 205 12.88 5.14 0.17
CA ALA A 205 14.07 4.52 -0.42
C ALA A 205 13.83 3.89 -1.79
N SER A 206 12.59 3.86 -2.28
CA SER A 206 12.26 3.31 -3.59
C SER A 206 12.89 4.15 -4.71
N PRO A 207 13.60 3.55 -5.67
CA PRO A 207 14.23 4.28 -6.77
C PRO A 207 13.20 5.06 -7.60
N ALA A 208 12.04 4.47 -7.90
CA ALA A 208 10.98 5.13 -8.66
C ALA A 208 10.40 6.32 -7.89
N TYR A 209 10.21 6.20 -6.57
CA TYR A 209 9.74 7.31 -5.75
C TYR A 209 10.78 8.44 -5.66
N MET A 210 12.06 8.10 -5.42
CA MET A 210 13.14 9.08 -5.38
C MET A 210 13.28 9.84 -6.71
N ALA A 211 13.21 9.14 -7.84
CA ALA A 211 13.34 9.74 -9.16
C ALA A 211 12.20 10.74 -9.48
N LEU A 212 11.02 10.53 -8.91
CA LEU A 212 9.85 11.38 -9.13
C LEU A 212 9.76 12.55 -8.13
N CYS A 213 10.16 12.32 -6.89
CA CYS A 213 9.92 13.27 -5.79
C CYS A 213 11.15 14.11 -5.42
N SER A 214 12.36 13.65 -5.74
CA SER A 214 13.58 14.32 -5.30
C SER A 214 14.18 15.22 -6.39
N PRO A 215 14.54 16.49 -6.07
CA PRO A 215 15.28 17.34 -6.99
C PRO A 215 16.73 16.86 -7.19
N ASP A 216 17.32 16.20 -6.19
CA ASP A 216 18.63 15.56 -6.26
C ASP A 216 18.54 14.15 -5.65
N PRO A 217 18.21 13.15 -6.48
CA PRO A 217 18.10 11.76 -6.04
C PRO A 217 19.39 11.21 -5.45
N ILE A 218 20.56 11.64 -5.92
CA ILE A 218 21.86 11.16 -5.45
C ILE A 218 22.09 11.64 -4.01
N MET A 219 21.99 12.94 -3.77
CA MET A 219 22.14 13.52 -2.42
C MET A 219 21.10 12.94 -1.46
N THR A 220 19.85 12.82 -1.90
CA THR A 220 18.76 12.26 -1.09
C THR A 220 19.04 10.82 -0.70
N THR A 221 19.61 10.02 -1.61
CA THR A 221 20.00 8.63 -1.32
C THR A 221 21.05 8.58 -0.21
N PHE A 222 22.07 9.45 -0.25
CA PHE A 222 23.10 9.50 0.79
C PHE A 222 22.55 9.91 2.16
N GLN A 223 21.69 10.93 2.20
CA GLN A 223 21.04 11.38 3.43
C GLN A 223 20.17 10.28 4.03
N LEU A 224 19.31 9.66 3.20
CA LEU A 224 18.43 8.58 3.63
C LEU A 224 19.22 7.38 4.16
N ARG A 225 20.30 7.00 3.47
CA ARG A 225 21.22 5.94 3.93
C ARG A 225 21.77 6.22 5.33
N GLN A 226 22.21 7.44 5.59
CA GLN A 226 22.78 7.82 6.88
C GLN A 226 21.74 7.78 8.00
N GLU A 227 20.52 8.26 7.72
CA GLU A 227 19.41 8.22 8.67
C GLU A 227 19.00 6.79 9.01
N MET A 228 18.80 5.96 7.99
CA MET A 228 18.45 4.56 8.19
C MET A 228 19.54 3.85 8.99
N LYS A 229 20.84 4.10 8.71
CA LYS A 229 21.97 3.55 9.48
C LYS A 229 21.91 3.87 10.97
N LYS A 230 21.53 5.09 11.32
CA LYS A 230 21.33 5.48 12.73
C LYS A 230 20.13 4.72 13.32
N LEU A 231 19.03 4.62 12.60
CA LEU A 231 17.83 3.91 13.06
C LEU A 231 18.09 2.43 13.32
N ALA A 232 18.80 1.72 12.43
CA ALA A 232 19.11 0.30 12.62
C ALA A 232 20.05 0.01 13.80
N GLN A 233 20.77 1.00 14.31
CA GLN A 233 21.54 0.83 15.53
C GLN A 233 20.64 0.81 16.77
N VAL A 234 19.54 1.57 16.73
CA VAL A 234 18.63 1.79 17.85
C VAL A 234 17.46 0.79 17.84
N GLU A 235 16.81 0.59 16.70
CA GLU A 235 15.65 -0.30 16.55
C GLU A 235 16.09 -1.70 16.11
N LYS A 236 15.69 -2.73 16.88
CA LYS A 236 16.06 -4.12 16.60
C LYS A 236 15.29 -4.70 15.43
N GLU A 237 14.09 -4.19 15.19
CA GLU A 237 13.19 -4.57 14.09
C GLU A 237 13.83 -4.27 12.72
N PHE A 238 14.73 -3.28 12.66
CA PHE A 238 15.52 -2.95 11.48
C PHE A 238 16.74 -3.87 11.29
N LYS A 239 17.08 -4.72 12.27
CA LYS A 239 18.23 -5.65 12.17
C LYS A 239 17.84 -7.01 11.58
N VAL A 240 16.56 -7.41 11.67
CA VAL A 240 16.10 -8.78 11.41
C VAL A 240 15.02 -8.77 10.34
N MET A 241 15.40 -8.48 9.09
CA MET A 241 14.56 -8.76 7.92
C MET A 241 15.48 -9.36 6.86
N ASP A 242 15.66 -10.68 6.98
CA ASP A 242 16.46 -11.63 6.18
C ASP A 242 18.00 -11.67 6.36
N GLY A 243 18.51 -12.82 6.80
CA GLY A 243 19.92 -13.22 6.72
C GLY A 243 20.98 -12.28 7.34
N GLY A 244 20.60 -11.37 8.23
CA GLY A 244 21.51 -10.38 8.84
C GLY A 244 21.75 -9.12 8.00
N LYS A 245 20.93 -8.84 6.98
CA LYS A 245 21.01 -7.61 6.18
C LYS A 245 19.64 -6.97 6.05
N CYS A 246 19.52 -5.70 6.43
CA CYS A 246 18.27 -4.96 6.30
C CYS A 246 17.95 -4.69 4.81
N GLU A 247 16.89 -5.29 4.27
CA GLU A 247 16.42 -5.14 2.87
C GLU A 247 16.42 -3.68 2.33
N PRO A 248 15.87 -2.68 3.05
CA PRO A 248 15.95 -1.28 2.63
C PRO A 248 17.38 -0.75 2.54
N PHE A 249 18.31 -1.23 3.37
CA PHE A 249 19.72 -0.84 3.25
C PHE A 249 20.37 -1.45 2.03
N ILE A 250 20.00 -2.68 1.66
CA ILE A 250 20.44 -3.30 0.42
C ILE A 250 19.89 -2.51 -0.77
N ALA A 251 18.61 -2.12 -0.73
CA ALA A 251 17.99 -1.30 -1.76
C ALA A 251 18.68 0.07 -1.92
N VAL A 252 18.84 0.83 -0.83
CA VAL A 252 19.54 2.13 -0.85
C VAL A 252 21.00 1.96 -1.29
N ARG A 253 21.70 0.92 -0.84
CA ARG A 253 23.07 0.63 -1.27
C ARG A 253 23.12 0.28 -2.76
N ARG A 254 22.19 -0.52 -3.26
CA ARG A 254 22.08 -0.90 -4.67
C ARG A 254 21.77 0.31 -5.54
N ILE A 255 20.90 1.23 -5.09
CA ILE A 255 20.61 2.50 -5.78
C ILE A 255 21.86 3.39 -5.80
N CYS A 256 22.58 3.54 -4.67
CA CYS A 256 23.86 4.24 -4.66
C CYS A 256 24.81 3.65 -5.72
N HIS A 257 24.98 2.33 -5.75
CA HIS A 257 25.83 1.68 -6.74
C HIS A 257 25.31 1.89 -8.17
N GLN A 258 24.01 1.75 -8.44
CA GLN A 258 23.43 1.98 -9.77
C GLN A 258 23.57 3.43 -10.24
N LEU A 259 23.45 4.42 -9.35
CA LEU A 259 23.63 5.84 -9.66
C LEU A 259 25.11 6.24 -9.81
N ILE A 260 26.04 5.49 -9.21
CA ILE A 260 27.50 5.73 -9.30
C ILE A 260 28.10 4.97 -10.49
N ASP A 261 27.65 3.74 -10.74
CA ASP A 261 28.15 2.83 -11.77
C ASP A 261 27.41 3.01 -13.11
N SER A 262 26.33 3.80 -13.15
CA SER A 262 25.75 4.21 -14.44
C SER A 262 26.80 5.06 -15.15
N PRO A 263 27.34 4.60 -16.30
CA PRO A 263 28.19 5.45 -17.09
C PRO A 263 27.31 6.63 -17.48
N LEU A 264 27.64 7.82 -17.00
CA LEU A 264 27.26 9.06 -17.66
C LEU A 264 27.93 9.01 -19.04
N SER A 265 27.32 8.25 -19.95
CA SER A 265 27.67 8.20 -21.37
C SER A 265 27.51 9.62 -21.85
N ALA A 266 28.65 10.29 -22.05
CA ALA A 266 28.78 11.63 -22.59
C ALA A 266 28.31 11.74 -24.06
N LYS A 267 27.38 10.88 -24.50
CA LYS A 267 26.86 10.79 -25.87
C LYS A 267 25.35 10.59 -25.97
N ASP A 268 24.64 10.31 -24.88
CA ASP A 268 23.18 10.21 -24.91
C ASP A 268 22.55 11.53 -24.47
N GLU A 269 22.65 12.52 -25.35
CA GLU A 269 21.82 13.73 -25.38
C GLU A 269 20.33 13.42 -25.69
N THR A 270 19.89 12.17 -25.57
CA THR A 270 18.48 11.82 -25.58
C THR A 270 17.87 12.15 -24.22
N THR A 271 17.62 13.43 -24.02
CA THR A 271 16.44 13.98 -23.34
C THR A 271 15.76 13.04 -22.33
N PHE A 272 16.26 13.00 -21.09
CA PHE A 272 15.37 12.74 -19.95
C PHE A 272 14.45 13.96 -19.79
N ARG A 273 13.40 14.03 -20.63
CA ARG A 273 12.30 14.99 -20.48
C ARG A 273 11.45 14.54 -19.31
N TYR A 274 11.85 14.88 -18.09
CA TYR A 274 10.91 14.93 -16.98
C TYR A 274 10.08 16.19 -17.14
N ALA A 275 8.94 16.05 -17.79
CA ALA A 275 7.94 17.11 -17.87
C ALA A 275 7.21 17.19 -16.52
N HIS A 276 7.70 18.03 -15.62
CA HIS A 276 6.85 18.64 -14.59
C HIS A 276 6.83 20.14 -14.81
N ALA A 277 5.64 20.71 -14.63
CA ALA A 277 5.27 22.08 -14.94
C ALA A 277 6.33 23.12 -14.54
N GLY A 278 6.83 23.86 -15.54
CA GLY A 278 7.27 25.25 -15.35
C GLY A 278 8.71 25.54 -14.94
N ILE A 279 9.54 24.57 -14.51
CA ILE A 279 10.94 24.85 -14.15
C ILE A 279 11.89 23.97 -14.96
N ARG A 280 12.40 24.52 -16.07
CA ARG A 280 13.51 23.94 -16.85
C ARG A 280 14.83 24.20 -16.14
N THR A 281 15.21 23.40 -15.16
CA THR A 281 16.61 23.40 -14.68
C THR A 281 17.45 22.48 -15.56
N ARG A 282 18.20 23.09 -16.49
CA ARG A 282 19.34 22.44 -17.14
C ARG A 282 20.42 22.23 -16.09
N VAL A 283 20.64 20.99 -15.65
CA VAL A 283 21.86 20.64 -14.92
C VAL A 283 22.94 20.31 -15.95
N VAL A 284 23.77 21.31 -16.26
CA VAL A 284 25.00 21.10 -17.04
C VAL A 284 26.08 20.70 -16.05
N VAL A 285 26.44 19.42 -16.00
CA VAL A 285 27.61 18.97 -15.25
C VAL A 285 28.82 19.11 -16.17
N ILE A 286 29.57 20.22 -16.04
CA ILE A 286 30.88 20.36 -16.68
C ILE A 286 31.91 19.65 -15.80
N CYS A 287 32.14 18.37 -16.05
CA CYS A 287 33.32 17.68 -15.50
C CYS A 287 34.52 17.97 -16.42
N GLY A 288 35.38 18.90 -16.01
CA GLY A 288 36.72 19.04 -16.59
C GLY A 288 37.58 17.79 -16.28
N PRO A 289 38.52 17.42 -17.15
CA PRO A 289 39.29 16.19 -16.99
C PRO A 289 40.19 16.25 -15.76
N ALA A 290 40.00 15.32 -14.83
CA ALA A 290 40.91 15.07 -13.73
C ALA A 290 42.24 14.54 -14.32
N ARG A 291 43.26 15.39 -14.37
CA ARG A 291 44.64 14.95 -14.59
C ARG A 291 45.10 14.24 -13.33
N TYR A 292 45.30 12.93 -13.42
CA TYR A 292 46.08 12.18 -12.45
C TYR A 292 47.56 12.58 -12.57
N ARG A 293 48.11 13.13 -11.48
CA ARG A 293 49.52 12.99 -11.07
C ARG A 293 49.55 12.94 -9.55
#